data_AF-Q03YF1-F1
#
_entry.id   AF-Q03YF1-F1
#
_cell.length_a   1.000
_cell.length_b   1.000
_cell.length_c   1.000
_cell.angle_alpha   90.00
_cell.angle_beta   90.00
_cell.angle_gamma   90.00
#
_symmetry.space_group_name_H-M   'P 1'
#
loop_
_entity.id
_entity.type
_entity.pdbx_description
1 polymer ?
#
loop_
_entity_poly.entity_id
_entity_poly.type
_entity_poly.pdbx_seq_one_letter_code
_entity_poly.pdbx_strand_id
1 'polypeptide(L)' 'MALTKNQIAALQNVFDNGILDHDVEALEALKIVLADLKK' A
#
# COMPACT_ATOMS: atom_id res chain seq x y z
N MET A 1 13.69 5.29 7.92
CA MET A 1 12.47 5.76 8.62
C MET A 1 11.41 4.70 8.45
N ALA A 2 10.91 4.09 9.53
CA ALA A 2 9.81 3.13 9.43
C ALA A 2 8.49 3.88 9.28
N LEU A 3 7.60 3.38 8.43
CA LEU A 3 6.25 3.91 8.30
C LEU A 3 5.48 3.70 9.62
N THR A 4 4.73 4.72 10.04
CA THR A 4 3.88 4.63 11.23
C THR A 4 2.64 3.78 10.96
N LYS A 5 2.03 3.18 12.00
CA LYS A 5 0.81 2.37 11.88
C LYS A 5 -0.31 3.06 11.10
N ASN A 6 -0.46 4.38 11.27
CA ASN A 6 -1.44 5.18 10.54
C ASN A 6 -1.12 5.29 9.04
N GLN A 7 0.16 5.40 8.67
CA GLN A 7 0.57 5.42 7.27
C GLN A 7 0.36 4.05 6.61
N ILE A 8 0.62 2.95 7.32
CA ILE A 8 0.36 1.60 6.83
C ILE A 8 -1.15 1.39 6.62
N ALA A 9 -1.97 1.81 7.58
CA ALA A 9 -3.42 1.72 7.47
C ALA A 9 -3.97 2.56 6.29
N ALA A 10 -3.42 3.75 6.05
CA ALA A 10 -3.78 4.57 4.89
C ALA A 10 -3.43 3.85 3.57
N LEU A 11 -2.25 3.26 3.47
CA LEU A 11 -1.81 2.49 2.30
C LEU A 11 -2.68 1.25 2.07
N GLN A 12 -3.04 0.51 3.12
CA GLN A 12 -3.98 -0.60 3.02
C GLN A 12 -5.35 -0.13 2.56
N ASN A 13 -5.86 0.97 3.11
CA ASN A 13 -7.17 1.49 2.71
C ASN A 13 -7.19 1.92 1.24
N VAL A 14 -6.10 2.52 0.73
CA VAL A 14 -5.96 2.88 -0.69
C VAL A 14 -5.95 1.63 -1.57
N PHE A 15 -5.28 0.56 -1.13
CA PHE A 15 -5.23 -0.74 -1.81
C PHE A 15 -6.61 -1.43 -1.81
N ASP A 16 -7.26 -1.56 -0.66
CA ASP A 16 -8.56 -2.23 -0.49
C ASP A 16 -9.71 -1.51 -1.21
N ASN A 17 -9.67 -0.18 -1.28
CA ASN A 17 -10.70 0.59 -2.01
C ASN A 17 -10.48 0.63 -3.53
N GLY A 18 -9.44 -0.02 -4.06
CA GLY A 18 -9.19 -0.04 -5.51
C GLY A 18 -8.83 1.33 -6.08
N ILE A 19 -8.31 2.26 -5.27
CA ILE A 19 -7.99 3.62 -5.72
C ILE A 19 -6.97 3.59 -6.86
N LEU A 20 -6.06 2.61 -6.84
CA LEU A 20 -5.00 2.42 -7.83
C LEU A 20 -5.34 1.37 -8.90
N ASP A 21 -6.59 0.89 -9.02
CA ASP A 21 -6.94 -0.12 -10.05
C ASP A 21 -6.75 0.38 -11.48
N HIS A 22 -6.71 1.70 -11.67
CA HIS A 22 -6.43 2.34 -12.96
C HIS A 22 -4.93 2.42 -13.30
N ASP A 23 -4.05 2.17 -12.33
CA ASP A 23 -2.60 2.31 -12.44
C ASP A 23 -1.91 1.06 -11.89
N VAL A 24 -1.66 0.11 -12.80
CA VAL A 24 -1.11 -1.21 -12.48
C VAL A 24 0.29 -1.11 -11.86
N GLU A 25 1.11 -0.15 -12.31
CA GLU A 25 2.46 0.06 -11.78
C GLU A 25 2.42 0.55 -10.33
N ALA A 26 1.53 1.51 -10.04
CA ALA A 26 1.32 2.00 -8.68
C ALA A 26 0.74 0.92 -7.76
N LEU A 27 -0.18 0.09 -8.26
CA LEU A 27 -0.76 -1.04 -7.52
C LEU A 27 0.30 -2.08 -7.14
N GLU A 28 1.14 -2.49 -8.09
CA GLU A 28 2.22 -3.45 -7.87
C GLU A 28 3.27 -2.90 -6.89
N ALA A 29 3.64 -1.63 -7.00
CA ALA A 29 4.54 -0.97 -6.06
C ALA A 29 3.95 -0.94 -4.63
N LEU A 30 2.66 -0.60 -4.51
CA LEU A 30 1.96 -0.58 -3.23
C LEU A 30 1.92 -1.97 -2.58
N LYS A 31 1.69 -3.01 -3.39
CA LYS A 31 1.67 -4.41 -2.94
C LYS A 31 3.03 -4.86 -2.39
N ILE A 32 4.13 -4.47 -3.03
CA ILE A 32 5.50 -4.75 -2.57
C ILE A 32 5.76 -4.06 -1.22
N VAL A 33 5.42 -2.77 -1.11
CA VAL A 33 5.59 -1.99 0.13
C VAL A 33 4.77 -2.60 1.27
N LEU A 34 3.51 -2.96 1.03
CA LEU A 34 2.65 -3.60 2.04
C LEU A 34 3.14 -5.00 2.44
N ALA A 35 3.77 -5.74 1.53
CA ALA A 35 4.36 -7.04 1.83
C ALA A 35 5.65 -6.92 2.66
N ASP A 36 6.49 -5.93 2.36
CA ASP A 36 7.71 -5.63 3.12
C ASP A 36 7.39 -5.18 4.55
N LEU A 37 6.32 -4.39 4.73
CA LEU A 37 5.86 -3.91 6.04
C LEU A 37 5.22 -4.98 6.93
N LYS A 38 4.87 -6.15 6.38
CA LYS A 38 4.30 -7.29 7.14
C LYS A 38 5.37 -8.25 7.68
N LYS A 39 6.65 -8.11 7.29
CA LYS A 39 7.77 -8.88 7.85
C LYS A 39 8.14 -8.38 9.24
#